data_AF-A0A3C1L8H2-F1
#
_entry.id   AF-A0A3C1L8H2-F1
#
_cell.length_a   1.000
_cell.length_b   1.000
_cell.length_c   1.000
_cell.angle_alpha   90.00
_cell.angle_beta   90.00
_cell.angle_gamma   90.00
#
_symmetry.space_group_name_H-M   'P 1'
#
loop_
_entity.id
_entity.type
_entity.pdbx_description
1 polymer ?
#
loop_
_entity_poly.entity_id
_entity_poly.type
_entity_poly.pdbx_seq_one_letter_code
_entity_poly.pdbx_strand_id
1 'polypeptide(L)'
;MPGSQEFEGATFVRTSFRGAALRSCDVSGVTMRSVAVDGLDIDSHDLFFGSLVVNGVDVVPFVDAELNRQFPGRELQKAQTPEGLRDGWVAVQAAWETTVTNTPPELVDAHVEGEWSLAQTLRHLVLATDAWLRGGVMEVEQPFHEIGQIFTGAAEMGFDM
;
A
#
# COMPACT_ATOMS: atom_id res chain seq x y z
N MET A 1 -10.56 21.48 10.47
CA MET A 1 -9.73 20.36 10.95
C MET A 1 -10.44 19.71 12.11
N PRO A 2 -10.98 18.48 12.00
CA PRO A 2 -11.07 17.65 13.18
C PRO A 2 -9.62 17.43 13.63
N GLY A 3 -9.25 17.88 14.84
CA GLY A 3 -7.89 17.70 15.35
C GLY A 3 -7.57 16.22 15.48
N SER A 4 -6.34 15.81 15.16
CA SER A 4 -5.86 14.48 15.53
C SER A 4 -6.00 14.34 17.05
N GLN A 5 -6.61 13.24 17.48
CA GLN A 5 -6.61 12.88 18.90
C GLN A 5 -5.36 12.05 19.14
N GLU A 6 -4.43 12.62 19.90
CA GLU A 6 -3.20 11.94 20.28
C GLU A 6 -3.43 11.08 21.51
N PHE A 7 -3.02 9.81 21.43
CA PHE A 7 -3.09 8.85 22.55
C PHE A 7 -1.69 8.41 23.02
N GLU A 8 -0.68 9.23 22.79
CA GLU A 8 0.69 8.94 23.21
C GLU A 8 0.76 8.67 24.73
N GLY A 9 1.34 7.53 25.10
CA GLY A 9 1.45 7.09 26.49
C GLY A 9 0.13 6.65 27.15
N ALA A 10 -1.00 6.66 26.44
CA ALA A 10 -2.28 6.21 26.99
C ALA A 10 -2.29 4.71 27.29
N THR A 11 -2.98 4.31 28.36
CA THR A 11 -3.20 2.90 28.70
C THR A 11 -4.70 2.63 28.75
N PHE A 12 -5.16 1.71 27.89
CA PHE A 12 -6.55 1.27 27.86
C PHE A 12 -6.68 -0.09 28.56
N VAL A 13 -7.40 -0.13 29.69
CA VAL A 13 -7.58 -1.35 30.50
C VAL A 13 -9.01 -1.84 30.36
N ARG A 14 -9.19 -3.14 30.08
CA ARG A 14 -10.51 -3.78 29.94
C ARG A 14 -11.45 -3.04 28.98
N THR A 15 -10.88 -2.43 27.94
CA THR A 15 -11.58 -1.66 26.92
C THR A 15 -11.67 -2.48 25.64
N SER A 16 -12.81 -2.44 24.94
CA SER A 16 -12.98 -3.14 23.67
C SER A 16 -12.71 -2.21 22.50
N PHE A 17 -11.89 -2.67 21.55
CA PHE A 17 -11.69 -2.05 20.23
C PHE A 17 -12.33 -2.90 19.11
N ARG A 18 -13.26 -3.79 19.45
CA ARG A 18 -13.87 -4.71 18.49
C ARG A 18 -14.57 -3.92 17.37
N GLY A 19 -14.17 -4.19 16.13
CA GLY A 19 -14.73 -3.53 14.95
C GLY A 19 -14.22 -2.11 14.71
N ALA A 20 -13.22 -1.65 15.45
CA ALA A 20 -12.54 -0.39 15.15
C ALA A 20 -11.67 -0.54 13.90
N ALA A 21 -11.69 0.48 13.03
CA ALA A 21 -10.79 0.60 11.89
C ALA A 21 -9.83 1.77 12.15
N LEU A 22 -8.53 1.53 12.01
CA LEU A 22 -7.50 2.56 12.11
C LEU A 22 -6.98 2.81 10.69
N ARG A 23 -7.28 3.99 10.14
CA ARG A 23 -6.89 4.37 8.77
C ARG A 23 -5.94 5.56 8.86
N SER A 24 -4.77 5.42 8.23
CA SER A 24 -3.72 6.44 8.24
C SER A 24 -3.33 6.88 9.67
N CYS A 25 -3.32 5.93 10.62
CA CYS A 25 -2.91 6.17 12.00
C CYS A 25 -1.47 5.72 12.22
N ASP A 26 -0.71 6.48 13.00
CA ASP A 26 0.55 6.00 13.56
C ASP A 26 0.25 5.08 14.76
N VAL A 27 0.65 3.81 14.64
CA VAL A 27 0.56 2.80 15.71
C VAL A 27 1.95 2.31 16.14
N SER A 28 3.00 3.04 15.77
CA SER A 28 4.36 2.75 16.20
C SER A 28 4.45 2.76 17.73
N GLY A 29 5.19 1.79 18.29
CA GLY A 29 5.35 1.64 19.74
C GLY A 29 4.13 1.10 20.50
N VAL A 30 2.98 0.87 19.85
CA VAL A 30 1.81 0.25 20.52
C VAL A 30 2.18 -1.14 21.03
N THR A 31 1.94 -1.36 22.33
CA THR A 31 2.18 -2.66 22.97
C THR A 31 0.88 -3.28 23.42
N MET A 32 0.55 -4.44 22.86
CA MET A 32 -0.68 -5.17 23.16
C MET A 32 -0.38 -6.36 24.09
N ARG A 33 -0.77 -6.28 25.37
CA ARG A 33 -0.59 -7.36 26.36
C ARG A 33 -1.92 -7.89 26.84
N SER A 34 -2.05 -9.23 26.90
CA SER A 34 -3.26 -9.90 27.36
C SER A 34 -4.53 -9.45 26.62
N VAL A 35 -4.42 -9.24 25.30
CA VAL A 35 -5.51 -8.81 24.41
C VAL A 35 -6.11 -10.01 23.66
N ALA A 36 -7.37 -9.89 23.24
CA ALA A 36 -7.95 -10.80 22.25
C ALA A 36 -7.66 -10.25 20.84
N VAL A 37 -6.90 -11.00 20.03
CA VAL A 37 -6.44 -10.60 18.68
C VAL A 37 -7.09 -11.40 17.55
N ASP A 38 -8.16 -12.14 17.86
CA ASP A 38 -8.91 -12.90 16.85
C ASP A 38 -9.46 -11.95 15.78
N GLY A 39 -9.04 -12.15 14.53
CA GLY A 39 -9.37 -11.28 13.40
C GLY A 39 -8.66 -9.92 13.36
N LEU A 40 -7.53 -9.74 14.06
CA LEU A 40 -6.70 -8.55 13.89
C LEU A 40 -6.05 -8.57 12.50
N ASP A 41 -6.43 -7.61 11.67
CA ASP A 41 -5.91 -7.41 10.32
C ASP A 41 -5.01 -6.17 10.28
N ILE A 42 -3.85 -6.31 9.64
CA ILE A 42 -2.85 -5.25 9.50
C ILE A 42 -2.41 -5.22 8.05
N ASP A 43 -2.87 -4.20 7.33
CA ASP A 43 -2.37 -3.83 6.02
C ASP A 43 -1.52 -2.56 6.17
N SER A 44 -0.23 -2.67 5.90
CA SER A 44 0.71 -1.55 6.01
C SER A 44 1.83 -1.70 4.99
N HIS A 45 1.95 -0.70 4.12
CA HIS A 45 3.09 -0.57 3.22
C HIS A 45 4.42 -0.49 3.99
N ASP A 46 4.41 0.14 5.17
CA ASP A 46 5.60 0.42 5.96
C ASP A 46 6.09 -0.77 6.80
N LEU A 47 5.34 -1.88 6.80
CA LEU A 47 5.67 -3.11 7.54
C LEU A 47 7.12 -3.55 7.32
N PHE A 48 7.64 -3.39 6.10
CA PHE A 48 8.98 -3.85 5.70
C PHE A 48 10.12 -2.89 6.11
N PHE A 49 9.81 -1.70 6.64
CA PHE A 49 10.78 -0.76 7.18
C PHE A 49 10.97 -0.90 8.70
N GLY A 50 10.18 -1.76 9.35
CA GLY A 50 10.18 -1.96 10.80
C GLY A 50 10.11 -3.43 11.20
N SER A 51 9.55 -3.68 12.38
CA SER A 51 9.29 -5.01 12.91
C SER A 51 7.86 -5.11 13.42
N LEU A 52 7.30 -6.33 13.34
CA LEU A 52 5.98 -6.64 13.89
C LEU A 52 6.14 -7.90 14.74
N VAL A 53 6.02 -7.74 16.06
CA VAL A 53 6.32 -8.82 17.00
C VAL A 53 5.03 -9.47 17.50
N VAL A 54 4.82 -10.74 17.14
CA VAL A 54 3.70 -11.57 17.62
C VAL A 54 4.25 -12.62 18.57
N ASN A 55 3.83 -12.57 19.84
CA ASN A 55 4.30 -13.48 20.90
C ASN A 55 5.84 -13.59 20.99
N GLY A 56 6.54 -12.47 20.78
CA GLY A 56 8.01 -12.41 20.85
C GLY A 56 8.75 -12.81 19.57
N VAL A 57 8.02 -13.14 18.49
CA VAL A 57 8.59 -13.44 17.17
C VAL A 57 8.34 -12.28 16.23
N ASP A 58 9.41 -11.76 15.61
CA ASP A 58 9.26 -10.82 14.49
C ASP A 58 8.73 -11.57 13.26
N VAL A 59 7.50 -11.23 12.84
CA VAL A 59 6.81 -11.91 11.75
C VAL A 59 7.11 -11.31 10.38
N VAL A 60 7.76 -10.14 10.30
CA VAL A 60 8.02 -9.44 9.03
C VAL A 60 8.74 -10.32 8.00
N PRO A 61 9.81 -11.09 8.34
CA PRO A 61 10.46 -11.95 7.36
C PRO A 61 9.58 -13.09 6.84
N PHE A 62 8.67 -13.61 7.67
CA PHE A 62 7.72 -14.65 7.27
C PHE A 62 6.69 -14.09 6.29
N VAL A 63 6.20 -12.87 6.56
CA VAL A 63 5.28 -12.14 5.66
C VAL A 63 5.98 -11.80 4.34
N ASP A 64 7.21 -11.29 4.36
CA ASP A 64 7.95 -10.96 3.12
C ASP A 64 8.18 -12.21 2.25
N ALA A 65 8.57 -13.33 2.87
CA ALA A 65 8.75 -14.59 2.16
C ALA A 65 7.44 -15.13 1.56
N GLU A 66 6.35 -15.08 2.32
CA GLU A 66 5.04 -15.55 1.86
C GLU A 66 4.49 -14.67 0.73
N LEU A 67 4.67 -13.35 0.80
CA LEU A 67 4.30 -12.45 -0.29
C LEU A 67 5.12 -12.71 -1.55
N ASN A 68 6.42 -12.95 -1.46
CA ASN A 68 7.23 -13.31 -2.63
C ASN A 68 6.82 -14.69 -3.19
N ARG A 69 6.35 -15.61 -2.35
CA ARG A 69 5.79 -16.90 -2.79
C ARG A 69 4.46 -16.73 -3.54
N GLN A 70 3.58 -15.84 -3.07
CA GLN A 70 2.28 -15.57 -3.69
C GLN A 70 2.40 -14.73 -4.96
N PHE A 71 3.37 -13.81 -4.99
CA PHE A 71 3.61 -12.87 -6.09
C PHE A 71 5.05 -13.01 -6.61
N PRO A 72 5.34 -14.05 -7.41
CA PRO A 72 6.66 -14.26 -7.98
C PRO A 72 7.16 -13.02 -8.74
N GLY A 73 8.40 -12.62 -8.49
CA GLY A 73 9.00 -11.42 -9.06
C GLY A 73 8.81 -10.15 -8.22
N ARG A 74 7.97 -10.18 -7.17
CA ARG A 74 7.87 -9.06 -6.20
C ARG A 74 9.22 -8.75 -5.56
N GLU A 75 10.04 -9.75 -5.29
CA GLU A 75 11.38 -9.59 -4.71
C GLU A 75 12.31 -8.72 -5.57
N LEU A 76 12.06 -8.64 -6.89
CA LEU A 76 12.83 -7.83 -7.83
C LEU A 76 12.62 -6.33 -7.63
N GLN A 77 11.61 -5.90 -6.84
CA GLN A 77 11.45 -4.49 -6.44
C GLN A 77 12.69 -3.94 -5.70
N LYS A 78 13.51 -4.83 -5.12
CA LYS A 78 14.75 -4.50 -4.41
C LYS A 78 15.99 -4.53 -5.33
N ALA A 79 15.83 -4.75 -6.64
CA ALA A 79 16.94 -4.86 -7.57
C ALA A 79 17.78 -3.57 -7.61
N GLN A 80 19.10 -3.74 -7.58
CA GLN A 80 20.07 -2.63 -7.61
C GLN A 80 20.89 -2.60 -8.91
N THR A 81 20.55 -3.45 -9.89
CA THR A 81 21.21 -3.51 -11.20
C THR A 81 20.22 -3.18 -12.31
N PRO A 82 20.66 -2.58 -13.43
CA PRO A 82 19.80 -2.33 -14.57
C PRO A 82 19.13 -3.59 -15.11
N GLU A 83 19.83 -4.73 -15.10
CA GLU A 83 19.29 -6.02 -15.54
C GLU A 83 18.16 -6.48 -14.61
N GLY A 84 18.39 -6.44 -13.29
CA GLY A 84 17.36 -6.82 -12.33
C GLY A 84 16.14 -5.89 -12.34
N LEU A 85 16.33 -4.60 -12.61
CA LEU A 85 15.22 -3.66 -12.80
C LEU A 85 14.40 -3.98 -14.07
N ARG A 86 15.06 -4.41 -15.16
CA ARG A 86 14.36 -4.86 -16.37
C ARG A 86 13.59 -6.15 -16.12
N ASP A 87 14.18 -7.10 -15.41
CA ASP A 87 13.51 -8.35 -15.04
C ASP A 87 12.29 -8.08 -14.14
N GLY A 88 12.43 -7.17 -13.17
CA GLY A 88 11.33 -6.72 -12.32
C GLY A 88 10.22 -6.03 -13.12
N TRP A 89 10.59 -5.24 -14.13
CA TRP A 89 9.63 -4.63 -15.05
C TRP A 89 8.85 -5.68 -15.85
N VAL A 90 9.52 -6.70 -16.37
CA VAL A 90 8.84 -7.81 -17.08
C VAL A 90 7.89 -8.56 -16.14
N ALA A 91 8.31 -8.83 -14.90
CA ALA A 91 7.48 -9.52 -13.91
C ALA A 91 6.22 -8.73 -13.56
N VAL A 92 6.34 -7.41 -13.31
CA VAL A 92 5.18 -6.57 -12.97
C VAL A 92 4.23 -6.42 -14.16
N GLN A 93 4.74 -6.36 -15.40
CA GLN A 93 3.89 -6.34 -16.60
C GLN A 93 3.05 -7.63 -16.72
N ALA A 94 3.67 -8.80 -16.53
CA ALA A 94 2.96 -10.08 -16.59
C ALA A 94 1.91 -10.22 -15.46
N ALA A 95 2.22 -9.74 -14.26
CA ALA A 95 1.28 -9.71 -13.14
C ALA A 95 0.07 -8.82 -13.45
N TRP A 96 0.30 -7.61 -13.98
CA TRP A 96 -0.80 -6.71 -14.36
C TRP A 96 -1.66 -7.26 -15.50
N GLU A 97 -1.04 -7.85 -16.53
CA GLU A 97 -1.77 -8.48 -17.63
C GLU A 97 -2.71 -9.58 -17.10
N THR A 98 -2.22 -10.40 -16.17
CA THR A 98 -3.01 -11.43 -15.49
C THR A 98 -4.17 -10.81 -14.72
N THR A 99 -3.93 -9.78 -13.90
CA THR A 99 -4.95 -9.10 -13.10
C THR A 99 -6.04 -8.50 -13.99
N VAL A 100 -5.66 -7.74 -15.03
CA VAL A 100 -6.62 -7.08 -15.92
C VAL A 100 -7.42 -8.10 -16.73
N THR A 101 -6.77 -9.13 -17.25
CA THR A 101 -7.44 -10.15 -18.08
C THR A 101 -8.44 -10.97 -17.28
N ASN A 102 -8.11 -11.31 -16.03
CA ASN A 102 -8.94 -12.19 -15.21
C ASN A 102 -9.99 -11.45 -14.37
N THR A 103 -9.94 -10.12 -14.29
CA THR A 103 -10.95 -9.36 -13.55
C THR A 103 -12.24 -9.29 -14.37
N PRO A 104 -13.38 -9.80 -13.84
CA PRO A 104 -14.67 -9.66 -14.48
C PRO A 104 -15.04 -8.18 -14.72
N PRO A 105 -15.68 -7.83 -15.86
CA PRO A 105 -16.02 -6.45 -16.17
C PRO A 105 -16.79 -5.71 -15.06
N GLU A 106 -17.69 -6.41 -14.36
CA GLU A 106 -18.47 -5.87 -13.26
C GLU A 106 -17.63 -5.52 -12.01
N LEU A 107 -16.41 -6.05 -11.89
CA LEU A 107 -15.50 -5.76 -10.80
C LEU A 107 -14.47 -4.67 -11.11
N VAL A 108 -14.39 -4.20 -12.37
CA VAL A 108 -13.40 -3.19 -12.79
C VAL A 108 -13.59 -1.87 -12.05
N ASP A 109 -14.84 -1.43 -11.91
CA ASP A 109 -15.22 -0.20 -11.21
C ASP A 109 -15.78 -0.48 -9.79
N ALA A 110 -15.86 -1.76 -9.38
CA ALA A 110 -16.24 -2.12 -8.02
C ALA A 110 -15.12 -1.74 -7.05
N HIS A 111 -15.50 -1.34 -5.83
CA HIS A 111 -14.56 -1.00 -4.77
C HIS A 111 -15.09 -1.42 -3.40
N VAL A 112 -14.16 -1.56 -2.45
CA VAL A 112 -14.47 -1.68 -1.03
C VAL A 112 -14.55 -0.27 -0.45
N GLU A 113 -15.42 -0.03 0.53
CA GLU A 113 -15.58 1.29 1.14
C GLU A 113 -14.23 1.84 1.67
N GLY A 114 -13.85 3.02 1.17
CA GLY A 114 -12.59 3.69 1.51
C GLY A 114 -11.39 3.28 0.66
N GLU A 115 -11.53 2.29 -0.22
CA GLU A 115 -10.48 1.82 -1.12
C GLU A 115 -10.78 2.16 -2.57
N TRP A 116 -9.75 2.12 -3.42
CA TRP A 116 -9.90 2.31 -4.86
C TRP A 116 -10.40 1.05 -5.57
N SER A 117 -11.14 1.26 -6.65
CA SER A 117 -11.39 0.23 -7.66
C SER A 117 -10.11 -0.14 -8.42
N LEU A 118 -10.17 -1.23 -9.19
CA LEU A 118 -9.07 -1.61 -10.09
C LEU A 118 -8.78 -0.51 -11.11
N ALA A 119 -9.82 0.08 -11.72
CA ALA A 119 -9.65 1.15 -12.69
C ALA A 119 -8.96 2.38 -12.08
N GLN A 120 -9.35 2.78 -10.88
CA GLN A 120 -8.74 3.90 -10.17
C GLN A 120 -7.27 3.62 -9.82
N THR A 121 -6.96 2.41 -9.34
CA THR A 121 -5.59 1.98 -9.07
C THR A 121 -4.73 2.03 -10.34
N LEU A 122 -5.21 1.50 -11.47
CA LEU A 122 -4.47 1.54 -12.73
C LEU A 122 -4.22 2.97 -13.22
N ARG A 123 -5.23 3.84 -13.14
CA ARG A 123 -5.10 5.26 -13.48
C ARG A 123 -4.09 5.99 -12.58
N HIS A 124 -4.01 5.62 -11.31
CA HIS A 124 -2.98 6.14 -10.42
C HIS A 124 -1.59 5.66 -10.80
N LEU A 125 -1.43 4.41 -11.21
CA LEU A 125 -0.15 3.88 -11.66
C LEU A 125 0.33 4.51 -12.98
N VAL A 126 -0.59 4.89 -13.87
CA VAL A 126 -0.27 5.74 -15.03
C VAL A 126 0.31 7.07 -14.55
N LEU A 127 -0.38 7.74 -13.62
CA LEU A 127 0.10 9.01 -13.04
C LEU A 127 1.46 8.86 -12.35
N ALA A 128 1.68 7.79 -11.58
CA ALA A 128 2.95 7.52 -10.91
C ALA A 128 4.08 7.28 -11.91
N THR A 129 3.81 6.54 -13.00
CA THR A 129 4.78 6.30 -14.07
C THR A 129 5.13 7.60 -14.79
N ASP A 130 4.14 8.42 -15.11
CA ASP A 130 4.35 9.73 -15.72
C ASP A 130 5.15 10.66 -14.80
N ALA A 131 4.83 10.69 -13.51
CA ALA A 131 5.53 11.52 -12.52
C ALA A 131 7.01 11.13 -12.39
N TRP A 132 7.27 9.87 -12.06
CA TRP A 132 8.61 9.44 -11.65
C TRP A 132 9.52 9.12 -12.82
N LEU A 133 9.02 8.36 -13.80
CA LEU A 133 9.83 7.96 -14.94
C LEU A 133 9.87 9.08 -15.98
N ARG A 134 8.73 9.55 -16.46
CA ARG A 134 8.71 10.52 -17.57
C ARG A 134 9.13 11.91 -17.11
N GLY A 135 8.59 12.40 -15.99
CA GLY A 135 8.93 13.70 -15.44
C GLY A 135 10.30 13.68 -14.74
N GLY A 136 10.46 12.82 -13.74
CA GLY A 136 11.64 12.80 -12.88
C GLY A 136 12.93 12.31 -13.56
N VAL A 137 12.85 11.21 -14.33
CA VAL A 137 14.04 10.59 -14.95
C VAL A 137 14.25 11.06 -16.40
N MET A 138 13.19 11.16 -17.19
CA MET A 138 13.29 11.50 -18.62
C MET A 138 13.12 13.00 -18.91
N GLU A 139 12.75 13.81 -17.90
CA GLU A 139 12.58 15.26 -18.01
C GLU A 139 11.58 15.71 -19.11
N VAL A 140 10.52 14.93 -19.32
CA VAL A 140 9.42 15.31 -20.22
C VAL A 140 8.63 16.47 -19.59
N GLU A 141 8.50 17.59 -20.31
CA GLU A 141 7.93 18.85 -19.79
C GLU A 141 6.47 18.75 -19.33
N GLN A 142 5.62 18.02 -20.07
CA GLN A 142 4.22 17.74 -19.71
C GLN A 142 4.01 16.23 -19.72
N PRO A 143 4.44 15.52 -18.66
CA PRO A 143 4.51 14.06 -18.69
C PRO A 143 3.14 13.41 -18.48
N PHE A 144 2.19 14.12 -17.87
CA PHE A 144 0.96 13.56 -17.34
C PHE A 144 -0.12 13.34 -18.39
N HIS A 145 -0.63 12.12 -18.46
CA HIS A 145 -1.83 11.80 -19.24
C HIS A 145 -3.12 12.24 -18.52
N GLU A 146 -4.12 12.70 -19.29
CA GLU A 146 -5.45 13.09 -18.79
C GLU A 146 -6.22 11.99 -18.03
N ILE A 147 -5.86 10.71 -18.20
CA ILE A 147 -6.49 9.61 -17.47
C ILE A 147 -5.84 9.41 -16.10
N GLY A 148 -4.68 10.02 -15.84
CA GLY A 148 -3.98 9.90 -14.57
C GLY A 148 -4.88 10.26 -13.40
N GLN A 149 -4.80 9.49 -12.32
CA GLN A 149 -5.56 9.75 -11.11
C GLN A 149 -4.63 10.12 -9.96
N ILE A 150 -4.88 11.27 -9.34
CA ILE A 150 -4.13 11.74 -8.18
C ILE A 150 -4.51 10.90 -6.95
N PHE A 151 -3.57 10.74 -6.02
CA PHE A 151 -3.76 9.95 -4.80
C PHE A 151 -4.83 10.54 -3.86
N THR A 152 -5.49 9.67 -3.09
CA THR A 152 -6.47 10.08 -2.07
C THR A 152 -5.80 11.00 -1.05
N GLY A 153 -6.43 12.14 -0.75
CA GLY A 153 -5.88 13.14 0.18
C GLY A 153 -4.97 14.18 -0.47
N ALA A 154 -4.72 14.13 -1.78
CA ALA A 154 -3.88 15.14 -2.43
C ALA A 154 -4.41 16.58 -2.34
N ALA A 155 -5.72 16.77 -2.28
CA ALA A 155 -6.31 18.09 -2.02
C ALA A 155 -5.84 18.68 -0.68
N GLU A 156 -5.62 17.83 0.32
CA GLU A 156 -5.09 18.24 1.64
C GLU A 156 -3.59 18.58 1.57
N MET A 157 -2.90 18.07 0.55
CA MET A 157 -1.50 18.39 0.25
C MET A 157 -1.34 19.55 -0.74
N GLY A 158 -2.44 20.23 -1.10
CA GLY A 158 -2.42 21.42 -1.95
C GLY A 158 -2.33 21.16 -3.46
N PHE A 159 -2.67 19.95 -3.92
CA PHE A 159 -2.83 19.70 -5.35
C PHE A 159 -4.15 20.28 -5.86
N ASP A 160 -4.10 21.01 -6.97
CA ASP A 160 -5.30 21.45 -7.70
C ASP A 160 -5.99 20.22 -8.32
N MET A 161 -7.29 20.06 -8.02
CA MET A 161 -8.15 18.94 -8.47
C MET A 161 -9.07 19.37 -9.61
#